data_AF-A0A350UJJ8-F1
#
_entry.id   AF-A0A350UJJ8-F1
#
_cell.length_a   1.000
_cell.length_b   1.000
_cell.length_c   1.000
_cell.angle_alpha   90.00
_cell.angle_beta   90.00
_cell.angle_gamma   90.00
#
_symmetry.space_group_name_H-M   'P 1'
#
loop_
_entity.id
_entity.type
_entity.pdbx_description
1 polymer ?
#
loop_
_entity_poly.entity_id
_entity_poly.type
_entity_poly.pdbx_seq_one_letter_code
_entity_poly.pdbx_strand_id
1 'polypeptide(L)'
;MNRLALSLFACLCAATLPAQDPQPQPEPPRELIATWLGDRVVERHMPWNIVIDPVYASPDSDEIVSYTRCGDSAIWTGHYLAGESYRWNVTRDPRARANIMHALNGIRKLLDVTGTETLARCVVPVDSPYANDLISEESRHGVHTGPVDGIPHFWVGNTSRDQYLGVFFGLTAAWQMVDDQEVHDWVSMLATRILNSLLDSNWSIRMPDGSASSTFIHRPDQQLAMLKLGRRCNPAQFQRSYQLRANTFATGVMAPIAVEIQDLHNSYFKFNLSHIAFYNLLTSGDNWWIRTQYTGAFRLLRNATWQHDNPFFDMIETAIQGNDPGRDARVRRLLDDYLNRPRRDVWTDLRPVYPSCDGDENRSCTVVPVVERVPTDFLWQRSPFQLWGGLYGTIESAGIDYTLPYWMARFHGVIAPDPPTEDSPQ
;
A
#
# COMPACT_ATOMS: atom_id res chain seq x y z
N MET A 1 -21.53 82.43 -42.18
CA MET A 1 -21.36 81.80 -40.84
C MET A 1 -22.41 80.73 -40.68
N ASN A 2 -22.03 79.45 -40.82
CA ASN A 2 -22.43 78.33 -39.96
C ASN A 2 -22.10 77.01 -40.65
N ARG A 3 -21.17 76.29 -40.02
CA ARG A 3 -20.83 74.90 -40.26
C ARG A 3 -21.99 74.02 -39.78
N LEU A 4 -22.31 72.96 -40.51
CA LEU A 4 -22.95 71.78 -39.92
C LEU A 4 -22.45 70.53 -40.63
N ALA A 5 -21.95 69.62 -39.81
CA ALA A 5 -21.07 68.52 -40.12
C ALA A 5 -21.84 67.26 -40.54
N LEU A 6 -21.29 66.49 -41.48
CA LEU A 6 -21.70 65.12 -41.75
C LEU A 6 -21.24 64.22 -40.59
N SER A 7 -22.16 63.61 -39.88
CA SER A 7 -21.91 62.55 -38.91
C SER A 7 -21.99 61.19 -39.61
N LEU A 8 -20.83 60.56 -39.86
CA LEU A 8 -20.76 59.13 -40.20
C LEU A 8 -20.99 58.31 -38.93
N PHE A 9 -22.05 57.50 -38.91
CA PHE A 9 -22.26 56.46 -37.90
C PHE A 9 -21.45 55.22 -38.29
N ALA A 10 -20.29 55.02 -37.64
CA ALA A 10 -19.55 53.76 -37.69
C ALA A 10 -20.15 52.79 -36.66
N CYS A 11 -20.78 51.73 -37.13
CA CYS A 11 -21.27 50.64 -36.29
C CYS A 11 -20.08 49.77 -35.86
N LEU A 12 -19.57 49.99 -34.64
CA LEU A 12 -18.54 49.13 -34.03
C LEU A 12 -19.20 47.85 -33.52
N CYS A 13 -19.15 46.78 -34.33
CA CYS A 13 -19.32 45.42 -33.82
C CYS A 13 -18.07 45.06 -33.01
N ALA A 14 -18.18 45.08 -31.69
CA ALA A 14 -17.16 44.51 -30.81
C ALA A 14 -17.19 42.98 -30.98
N ALA A 15 -16.27 42.44 -31.77
CA ALA A 15 -16.01 41.01 -31.80
C ALA A 15 -15.34 40.63 -30.47
N THR A 16 -16.11 40.04 -29.55
CA THR A 16 -15.54 39.34 -28.39
C THR A 16 -14.75 38.14 -28.90
N LEU A 17 -13.42 38.22 -28.81
CA LEU A 17 -12.57 37.04 -28.99
C LEU A 17 -13.02 35.98 -27.97
N PRO A 18 -13.19 34.70 -28.36
CA PRO A 18 -13.41 33.64 -27.39
C PRO A 18 -12.23 33.65 -26.42
N ALA A 19 -12.51 33.58 -25.12
CA ALA A 19 -11.49 33.34 -24.13
C ALA A 19 -10.73 32.09 -24.57
N GLN A 20 -9.40 32.21 -24.74
CA GLN A 20 -8.56 31.04 -24.91
C GLN A 20 -8.81 30.16 -23.68
N ASP A 21 -9.18 28.89 -23.91
CA ASP A 21 -9.12 27.89 -22.85
C ASP A 21 -7.73 28.00 -22.21
N PRO A 22 -7.63 28.07 -20.87
CA PRO A 22 -6.35 28.08 -20.21
C PRO A 22 -5.55 26.89 -20.74
N GLN A 23 -4.38 27.17 -21.32
CA GLN A 23 -3.44 26.13 -21.72
C GLN A 23 -3.29 25.17 -20.52
N PRO A 24 -3.44 23.85 -20.71
CA PRO A 24 -3.22 22.91 -19.62
C PRO A 24 -1.84 23.20 -19.04
N GLN A 25 -1.80 23.56 -17.75
CA GLN A 25 -0.52 23.74 -17.08
C GLN A 25 0.29 22.46 -17.28
N PRO A 26 1.61 22.55 -17.55
CA PRO A 26 2.43 21.36 -17.66
C PRO A 26 2.23 20.54 -16.40
N GLU A 27 1.81 19.29 -16.57
CA GLU A 27 1.63 18.40 -15.42
C GLU A 27 2.97 18.30 -14.67
N PRO A 28 2.96 18.29 -13.32
CA PRO A 28 4.20 18.11 -12.57
C PRO A 28 4.89 16.82 -13.04
N PRO A 29 6.23 16.75 -13.01
CA PRO A 29 6.97 15.57 -13.47
C PRO A 29 6.83 14.43 -12.45
N ARG A 30 5.63 13.86 -12.36
CA ARG A 30 5.25 12.90 -11.32
C ARG A 30 6.04 11.61 -11.47
N GLU A 31 6.41 11.23 -12.70
CA GLU A 31 7.23 10.04 -12.94
C GLU A 31 8.64 10.23 -12.37
N LEU A 32 9.23 11.41 -12.58
CA LEU A 32 10.52 11.76 -11.99
C LEU A 32 10.46 11.71 -10.45
N ILE A 33 9.41 12.29 -9.86
CA ILE A 33 9.21 12.30 -8.40
C ILE A 33 9.00 10.88 -7.86
N ALA A 34 8.14 10.08 -8.50
CA ALA A 34 7.87 8.70 -8.10
C ALA A 34 9.12 7.81 -8.22
N THR A 35 9.92 8.01 -9.27
CA THR A 35 11.19 7.31 -9.48
C THR A 35 12.18 7.68 -8.38
N TRP A 36 12.34 8.97 -8.09
CA TRP A 36 13.22 9.45 -7.03
C TRP A 36 12.81 8.90 -5.65
N LEU A 37 11.51 8.93 -5.32
CA LEU A 37 10.98 8.33 -4.09
C LEU A 37 11.26 6.83 -4.03
N GLY A 38 11.06 6.10 -5.14
CA GLY A 38 11.36 4.66 -5.21
C GLY A 38 12.84 4.35 -4.98
N ASP A 39 13.75 5.14 -5.57
CA ASP A 39 15.18 4.99 -5.37
C ASP A 39 15.58 5.28 -3.90
N ARG A 40 14.92 6.26 -3.25
CA ARG A 40 15.11 6.54 -1.81
C ARG A 40 14.69 5.38 -0.91
N VAL A 41 13.63 4.64 -1.25
CA VAL A 41 13.20 3.45 -0.49
C VAL A 41 14.32 2.43 -0.42
N VAL A 42 14.94 2.13 -1.56
CA VAL A 42 16.05 1.16 -1.63
C VAL A 42 17.24 1.66 -0.81
N GLU A 43 17.61 2.94 -0.97
CA GLU A 43 18.78 3.52 -0.31
C GLU A 43 18.65 3.53 1.23
N ARG A 44 17.46 3.80 1.76
CA ARG A 44 17.29 4.12 3.19
C ARG A 44 16.30 3.29 3.97
N HIS A 45 15.39 2.59 3.30
CA HIS A 45 14.31 1.84 3.94
C HIS A 45 14.44 0.34 3.72
N MET A 46 15.42 -0.14 2.96
CA MET A 46 15.62 -1.58 2.69
C MET A 46 17.05 -2.11 2.96
N PRO A 47 17.73 -1.74 4.07
CA PRO A 47 19.09 -2.20 4.34
C PRO A 47 19.24 -3.74 4.41
N TRP A 48 18.15 -4.46 4.70
CA TRP A 48 18.13 -5.92 4.77
C TRP A 48 17.17 -6.59 3.77
N ASN A 49 16.75 -5.85 2.74
CA ASN A 49 15.72 -6.21 1.75
C ASN A 49 14.29 -6.31 2.30
N ILE A 50 14.04 -5.81 3.50
CA ILE A 50 12.70 -5.61 4.07
C ILE A 50 12.50 -4.12 4.31
N VAL A 51 11.27 -3.62 4.17
CA VAL A 51 10.94 -2.23 4.45
C VAL A 51 11.02 -1.96 5.95
N ILE A 52 11.75 -0.93 6.34
CA ILE A 52 11.91 -0.50 7.74
C ILE A 52 12.17 1.01 7.80
N ASP A 53 11.66 1.67 8.83
CA ASP A 53 11.73 3.13 8.93
C ASP A 53 13.07 3.58 9.57
N PRO A 54 13.89 4.39 8.89
CA PRO A 54 15.11 4.96 9.45
C PRO A 54 14.83 6.07 10.47
N VAL A 55 15.61 6.08 11.54
CA VAL A 55 15.65 7.13 12.57
C VAL A 55 16.88 7.99 12.36
N TYR A 56 16.69 9.31 12.24
CA TYR A 56 17.76 10.25 11.96
C TYR A 56 18.19 11.02 13.21
N ALA A 57 19.44 11.49 13.23
CA ALA A 57 20.04 12.16 14.38
C ALA A 57 19.25 13.39 14.88
N SER A 58 18.60 14.10 13.95
CA SER A 58 17.71 15.22 14.22
C SER A 58 16.74 15.40 13.03
N PRO A 59 15.69 16.23 13.16
CA PRO A 59 14.72 16.46 12.08
C PRO A 59 15.32 16.99 10.78
N ASP A 60 16.41 17.75 10.89
CA ASP A 60 17.11 18.38 9.76
C ASP A 60 18.37 17.61 9.33
N SER A 61 18.63 16.43 9.92
CA SER A 61 19.79 15.60 9.59
C SER A 61 19.48 14.58 8.49
N ASP A 62 20.50 14.27 7.68
CA ASP A 62 20.53 13.12 6.76
C ASP A 62 21.28 11.91 7.34
N GLU A 63 21.82 12.01 8.56
CA GLU A 63 22.49 10.91 9.25
C GLU A 63 21.48 9.95 9.90
N ILE A 64 21.46 8.70 9.43
CA ILE A 64 20.69 7.60 10.04
C ILE A 64 21.45 7.06 11.26
N VAL A 65 20.85 7.18 12.43
CA VAL A 65 21.43 6.73 13.70
C VAL A 65 20.81 5.43 14.20
N SER A 66 19.60 5.09 13.74
CA SER A 66 18.92 3.83 14.08
C SER A 66 17.81 3.49 13.08
N TYR A 67 17.06 2.44 13.36
CA TYR A 67 15.84 2.06 12.65
C TYR A 67 14.73 1.74 13.67
N THR A 68 13.47 1.81 13.23
CA THR A 68 12.28 1.62 14.07
C THR A 68 11.16 0.95 13.29
N ARG A 69 10.06 0.60 13.97
CA ARG A 69 8.82 0.05 13.40
C ARG A 69 9.03 -1.22 12.56
N CYS A 70 10.07 -1.99 12.89
CA CYS A 70 10.38 -3.22 12.16
C CYS A 70 9.27 -4.26 12.28
N GLY A 71 8.43 -4.17 13.31
CA GLY A 71 7.27 -5.02 13.48
C GLY A 71 6.32 -5.09 12.27
N ASP A 72 6.25 -4.05 11.45
CA ASP A 72 5.38 -4.03 10.27
C ASP A 72 6.16 -4.18 8.95
N SER A 73 7.41 -4.62 9.03
CA SER A 73 8.26 -4.80 7.85
C SER A 73 7.67 -5.76 6.82
N ALA A 74 7.04 -6.87 7.24
CA ALA A 74 6.51 -7.84 6.29
C ALA A 74 5.34 -7.29 5.46
N ILE A 75 4.38 -6.60 6.10
CA ILE A 75 3.26 -5.97 5.38
C ILE A 75 3.76 -4.89 4.41
N TRP A 76 4.69 -4.03 4.83
CA TRP A 76 5.19 -2.95 3.98
C TRP A 76 6.12 -3.43 2.87
N THR A 77 6.89 -4.50 3.09
CA THR A 77 7.66 -5.16 2.02
C THR A 77 6.72 -5.72 0.94
N GLY A 78 5.56 -6.25 1.34
CA GLY A 78 4.53 -6.67 0.38
C GLY A 78 3.93 -5.51 -0.41
N HIS A 79 3.64 -4.37 0.22
CA HIS A 79 3.16 -3.18 -0.48
C HIS A 79 4.22 -2.59 -1.42
N TYR A 80 5.48 -2.58 -1.00
CA TYR A 80 6.61 -2.18 -1.84
C TYR A 80 6.75 -3.10 -3.07
N LEU A 81 6.69 -4.42 -2.87
CA LEU A 81 6.70 -5.40 -3.97
C LEU A 81 5.57 -5.13 -4.97
N ALA A 82 4.36 -4.79 -4.51
CA ALA A 82 3.28 -4.42 -5.39
C ALA A 82 3.62 -3.15 -6.20
N GLY A 83 4.14 -2.11 -5.55
CA GLY A 83 4.49 -0.84 -6.21
C GLY A 83 5.53 -1.02 -7.31
N GLU A 84 6.61 -1.75 -7.01
CA GLU A 84 7.67 -2.04 -7.99
C GLU A 84 7.18 -2.97 -9.11
N SER A 85 6.25 -3.87 -8.83
CA SER A 85 5.63 -4.73 -9.87
C SER A 85 4.82 -3.90 -10.88
N TYR A 86 4.06 -2.92 -10.40
CA TYR A 86 3.36 -1.97 -11.27
C TYR A 86 4.34 -1.07 -12.04
N ARG A 87 5.39 -0.55 -11.37
CA ARG A 87 6.46 0.23 -12.01
C ARG A 87 7.11 -0.54 -13.15
N TRP A 88 7.54 -1.79 -12.88
CA TRP A 88 8.13 -2.66 -13.90
C TRP A 88 7.23 -2.83 -15.11
N ASN A 89 5.92 -3.04 -14.91
CA ASN A 89 5.00 -3.27 -16.02
C ASN A 89 4.95 -2.08 -16.99
N VAL A 90 4.88 -0.85 -16.44
CA VAL A 90 4.70 0.38 -17.23
C VAL A 90 5.99 0.98 -17.76
N THR A 91 7.12 0.80 -17.07
CA THR A 91 8.40 1.41 -17.48
C THR A 91 9.41 0.41 -18.05
N ARG A 92 9.32 -0.88 -17.66
CA ARG A 92 10.34 -1.91 -17.91
C ARG A 92 11.74 -1.53 -17.41
N ASP A 93 11.82 -0.64 -16.43
CA ASP A 93 13.07 -0.21 -15.82
C ASP A 93 13.75 -1.41 -15.11
N PRO A 94 14.98 -1.80 -15.50
CA PRO A 94 15.68 -2.92 -14.88
C PRO A 94 15.90 -2.74 -13.37
N ARG A 95 15.93 -1.49 -12.87
CA ARG A 95 15.98 -1.22 -11.43
C ARG A 95 14.72 -1.70 -10.72
N ALA A 96 13.54 -1.54 -11.32
CA ALA A 96 12.29 -2.03 -10.76
C ALA A 96 12.30 -3.57 -10.65
N ARG A 97 12.82 -4.27 -11.67
CA ARG A 97 13.01 -5.73 -11.60
C ARG A 97 13.98 -6.13 -10.48
N ALA A 98 15.11 -5.45 -10.35
CA ALA A 98 16.06 -5.72 -9.27
C ALA A 98 15.40 -5.53 -7.89
N ASN A 99 14.62 -4.46 -7.72
CA ASN A 99 13.88 -4.16 -6.50
C ASN A 99 12.83 -5.23 -6.17
N ILE A 100 12.11 -5.74 -7.17
CA ILE A 100 11.19 -6.87 -7.03
C ILE A 100 11.94 -8.10 -6.48
N MET A 101 13.10 -8.43 -7.05
CA MET A 101 13.92 -9.55 -6.57
C MET A 101 14.46 -9.33 -5.16
N HIS A 102 14.83 -8.10 -4.81
CA HIS A 102 15.21 -7.75 -3.44
C HIS A 102 14.05 -7.98 -2.47
N ALA A 103 12.85 -7.44 -2.75
CA ALA A 103 11.68 -7.62 -1.89
C ALA A 103 11.27 -9.09 -1.74
N LEU A 104 11.29 -9.87 -2.82
CA LEU A 104 11.04 -11.33 -2.78
C LEU A 104 12.08 -12.04 -1.91
N ASN A 105 13.36 -11.67 -2.00
CA ASN A 105 14.39 -12.18 -1.11
C ASN A 105 14.14 -11.78 0.35
N GLY A 106 13.71 -10.54 0.64
CA GLY A 106 13.31 -10.12 1.98
C GLY A 106 12.20 -10.98 2.57
N ILE A 107 11.15 -11.24 1.79
CA ILE A 107 10.04 -12.14 2.19
C ILE A 107 10.55 -13.56 2.44
N ARG A 108 11.47 -14.08 1.61
CA ARG A 108 12.12 -15.38 1.87
C ARG A 108 12.85 -15.37 3.22
N LYS A 109 13.66 -14.34 3.52
CA LYS A 109 14.38 -14.25 4.80
C LYS A 109 13.42 -14.26 6.00
N LEU A 110 12.28 -13.58 5.89
CA LEU A 110 11.24 -13.56 6.93
C LEU A 110 10.64 -14.96 7.19
N LEU A 111 10.65 -15.85 6.20
CA LEU A 111 10.24 -17.26 6.38
C LEU A 111 11.38 -18.15 6.88
N ASP A 112 12.54 -18.06 6.24
CA ASP A 112 13.68 -18.94 6.51
C ASP A 112 14.15 -18.83 7.97
N VAL A 113 14.18 -17.60 8.52
CA VAL A 113 14.69 -17.34 9.87
C VAL A 113 13.91 -18.05 10.96
N THR A 114 12.63 -18.37 10.74
CA THR A 114 11.79 -19.01 11.77
C THR A 114 12.00 -20.51 11.85
N GLY A 115 12.50 -21.14 10.76
CA GLY A 115 12.69 -22.58 10.64
C GLY A 115 11.40 -23.40 10.57
N THR A 116 10.22 -22.77 10.62
CA THR A 116 8.91 -23.46 10.66
C THR A 116 7.92 -22.95 9.63
N GLU A 117 8.38 -22.22 8.60
CA GLU A 117 7.52 -21.63 7.55
C GLU A 117 6.50 -20.61 8.07
N THR A 118 6.65 -20.17 9.31
CA THR A 118 5.90 -19.06 9.88
C THR A 118 6.57 -17.77 9.46
N LEU A 119 5.79 -16.78 9.06
CA LEU A 119 6.33 -15.49 8.65
C LEU A 119 6.77 -14.72 9.90
N ALA A 120 8.02 -14.28 9.95
CA ALA A 120 8.47 -13.30 10.92
C ALA A 120 7.88 -11.91 10.61
N ARG A 121 7.76 -11.06 11.63
CA ARG A 121 7.39 -9.65 11.47
C ARG A 121 8.54 -8.82 10.90
N CYS A 122 9.76 -9.13 11.36
CA CYS A 122 11.02 -8.44 11.12
C CYS A 122 12.16 -9.46 11.09
N VAL A 123 13.23 -9.20 10.31
CA VAL A 123 14.47 -9.99 10.32
C VAL A 123 15.69 -9.11 10.09
N VAL A 124 16.69 -9.19 10.98
CA VAL A 124 17.90 -8.34 10.95
C VAL A 124 19.11 -9.13 11.46
N PRO A 125 20.31 -8.99 10.86
CA PRO A 125 21.53 -9.62 11.37
C PRO A 125 21.80 -9.26 12.84
N VAL A 126 22.23 -10.23 13.65
CA VAL A 126 22.50 -9.99 15.09
C VAL A 126 23.69 -9.05 15.33
N ASP A 127 24.58 -8.92 14.35
CA ASP A 127 25.75 -8.03 14.38
C ASP A 127 25.46 -6.64 13.79
N SER A 128 24.22 -6.37 13.37
CA SER A 128 23.80 -5.04 12.95
C SER A 128 24.05 -4.03 14.08
N PRO A 129 24.64 -2.86 13.79
CA PRO A 129 24.83 -1.81 14.80
C PRO A 129 23.50 -1.29 15.36
N TYR A 130 22.38 -1.52 14.67
CA TYR A 130 21.04 -1.09 15.05
C TYR A 130 20.23 -2.18 15.78
N ALA A 131 20.81 -3.38 15.99
CA ALA A 131 20.08 -4.51 16.54
C ALA A 131 19.50 -4.24 17.93
N ASN A 132 20.27 -3.61 18.83
CA ASN A 132 19.84 -3.39 20.21
C ASN A 132 18.59 -2.51 20.33
N ASP A 133 18.52 -1.43 19.54
CA ASP A 133 17.38 -0.51 19.55
C ASP A 133 16.12 -1.22 19.05
N LEU A 134 16.24 -1.95 17.94
CA LEU A 134 15.15 -2.72 17.36
C LEU A 134 14.65 -3.83 18.28
N ILE A 135 15.56 -4.57 18.92
CA ILE A 135 15.23 -5.61 19.90
C ILE A 135 14.50 -5.00 21.10
N SER A 136 14.95 -3.83 21.57
CA SER A 136 14.32 -3.12 22.69
C SER A 136 12.88 -2.71 22.36
N GLU A 137 12.69 -2.06 21.20
CA GLU A 137 11.38 -1.60 20.71
C GLU A 137 10.39 -2.77 20.54
N GLU A 138 10.85 -3.87 19.94
CA GLU A 138 10.01 -4.99 19.54
C GLU A 138 9.90 -6.09 20.61
N SER A 139 10.51 -5.89 21.78
CA SER A 139 10.56 -6.87 22.89
C SER A 139 9.18 -7.44 23.27
N ARG A 140 8.13 -6.63 23.19
CA ARG A 140 6.73 -7.04 23.48
C ARG A 140 6.15 -8.06 22.50
N HIS A 141 6.70 -8.18 21.29
CA HIS A 141 6.25 -9.13 20.28
C HIS A 141 7.05 -10.45 20.30
N GLY A 142 8.01 -10.58 21.22
CA GLY A 142 8.90 -11.74 21.27
C GLY A 142 10.02 -11.62 20.24
N VAL A 143 11.26 -11.61 20.73
CA VAL A 143 12.46 -11.58 19.90
C VAL A 143 13.14 -12.93 19.98
N HIS A 144 13.44 -13.49 18.82
CA HIS A 144 14.03 -14.80 18.65
C HIS A 144 15.29 -14.70 17.79
N THR A 145 16.05 -15.79 17.71
CA THR A 145 17.19 -15.90 16.80
C THR A 145 17.01 -17.08 15.88
N GLY A 146 17.55 -16.97 14.67
CA GLY A 146 17.51 -18.03 13.67
C GLY A 146 18.49 -17.75 12.53
N PRO A 147 18.90 -18.77 11.77
CA PRO A 147 19.82 -18.59 10.66
C PRO A 147 19.09 -18.16 9.39
N VAL A 148 19.73 -17.30 8.60
CA VAL A 148 19.40 -17.05 7.20
C VAL A 148 20.70 -17.20 6.41
N ASP A 149 20.73 -18.13 5.45
CA ASP A 149 21.93 -18.43 4.65
C ASP A 149 23.19 -18.71 5.52
N GLY A 150 22.99 -19.34 6.69
CA GLY A 150 24.05 -19.64 7.66
C GLY A 150 24.46 -18.47 8.57
N ILE A 151 23.90 -17.28 8.37
CA ILE A 151 24.18 -16.08 9.16
C ILE A 151 23.12 -15.91 10.26
N PRO A 152 23.50 -15.72 11.53
CA PRO A 152 22.55 -15.51 12.62
C PRO A 152 21.83 -14.17 12.47
N HIS A 153 20.50 -14.22 12.51
CA HIS A 153 19.63 -13.06 12.53
C HIS A 153 18.77 -13.11 13.80
N PHE A 154 18.46 -11.93 14.35
CA PHE A 154 17.29 -11.84 15.22
C PHE A 154 16.04 -11.62 14.36
N TRP A 155 14.92 -12.07 14.87
CA TRP A 155 13.63 -11.88 14.22
C TRP A 155 12.54 -11.66 15.24
N VAL A 156 11.50 -10.94 14.82
CA VAL A 156 10.37 -10.57 15.68
C VAL A 156 9.19 -11.49 15.41
N GLY A 157 8.66 -12.09 16.47
CA GLY A 157 7.57 -13.04 16.46
C GLY A 157 6.20 -12.41 16.72
N ASN A 158 5.32 -13.19 17.36
CA ASN A 158 3.93 -12.83 17.62
C ASN A 158 3.21 -12.30 16.36
N THR A 159 3.43 -12.98 15.24
CA THR A 159 3.02 -12.49 13.92
C THR A 159 1.50 -12.42 13.80
N SER A 160 1.01 -11.26 13.38
CA SER A 160 -0.40 -10.97 13.12
C SER A 160 -0.77 -11.16 11.64
N ARG A 161 -2.07 -11.14 11.33
CA ARG A 161 -2.61 -11.46 9.99
C ARG A 161 -2.26 -10.45 8.91
N ASP A 162 -2.14 -9.19 9.29
CA ASP A 162 -1.73 -8.07 8.45
C ASP A 162 -0.43 -8.35 7.70
N GLN A 163 0.57 -8.93 8.38
CA GLN A 163 1.86 -9.29 7.80
C GLN A 163 1.70 -10.24 6.60
N TYR A 164 0.87 -11.28 6.77
CA TYR A 164 0.56 -12.23 5.71
C TYR A 164 -0.24 -11.59 4.59
N LEU A 165 -1.24 -10.75 4.90
CA LEU A 165 -2.05 -10.11 3.87
C LEU A 165 -1.24 -9.14 3.00
N GLY A 166 -0.35 -8.35 3.62
CA GLY A 166 0.56 -7.48 2.86
C GLY A 166 1.46 -8.27 1.93
N VAL A 167 2.09 -9.35 2.44
CA VAL A 167 2.89 -10.25 1.61
C VAL A 167 2.07 -10.82 0.45
N PHE A 168 0.87 -11.36 0.69
CA PHE A 168 0.04 -11.91 -0.38
C PHE A 168 -0.47 -10.87 -1.36
N PHE A 169 -0.69 -9.63 -0.94
CA PHE A 169 -0.98 -8.51 -1.83
C PHE A 169 0.18 -8.25 -2.79
N GLY A 170 1.40 -8.12 -2.26
CA GLY A 170 2.62 -7.98 -3.05
C GLY A 170 2.85 -9.14 -4.03
N LEU A 171 2.77 -10.38 -3.54
CA LEU A 171 2.95 -11.57 -4.36
C LEU A 171 1.88 -11.67 -5.47
N THR A 172 0.64 -11.26 -5.18
CA THR A 172 -0.44 -11.25 -6.20
C THR A 172 -0.19 -10.20 -7.27
N ALA A 173 0.23 -9.00 -6.88
CA ALA A 173 0.60 -7.95 -7.83
C ALA A 173 1.80 -8.38 -8.69
N ALA A 174 2.85 -8.96 -8.09
CA ALA A 174 4.02 -9.48 -8.82
C ALA A 174 3.62 -10.54 -9.85
N TRP A 175 2.81 -11.53 -9.47
CA TRP A 175 2.31 -12.55 -10.39
C TRP A 175 1.51 -11.97 -11.57
N GLN A 176 0.75 -10.89 -11.33
CA GLN A 176 -0.10 -10.29 -12.36
C GLN A 176 0.65 -9.35 -13.30
N MET A 177 1.59 -8.58 -12.76
CA MET A 177 2.18 -7.44 -13.46
C MET A 177 3.52 -7.78 -14.11
N VAL A 178 4.20 -8.82 -13.63
CA VAL A 178 5.54 -9.17 -14.05
C VAL A 178 5.50 -10.43 -14.90
N ASP A 179 5.71 -10.28 -16.20
CA ASP A 179 5.87 -11.41 -17.14
C ASP A 179 7.35 -11.85 -17.15
N ASP A 180 7.76 -12.53 -16.09
CA ASP A 180 9.12 -13.03 -15.87
C ASP A 180 9.06 -14.36 -15.11
N GLN A 181 9.65 -15.41 -15.69
CA GLN A 181 9.59 -16.76 -15.14
C GLN A 181 10.29 -16.87 -13.78
N GLU A 182 11.41 -16.19 -13.58
CA GLU A 182 12.13 -16.22 -12.30
C GLU A 182 11.25 -15.60 -11.20
N VAL A 183 10.60 -14.48 -11.49
CA VAL A 183 9.67 -13.85 -10.55
C VAL A 183 8.48 -14.76 -10.24
N HIS A 184 7.92 -15.44 -11.24
CA HIS A 184 6.83 -16.41 -11.03
C HIS A 184 7.27 -17.61 -10.18
N ASP A 185 8.48 -18.13 -10.40
CA ASP A 185 9.03 -19.23 -9.61
C ASP A 185 9.19 -18.84 -8.14
N TRP A 186 9.70 -17.63 -7.86
CA TRP A 186 9.81 -17.08 -6.50
C TRP A 186 8.44 -16.87 -5.85
N VAL A 187 7.49 -16.27 -6.57
CA VAL A 187 6.13 -16.06 -6.05
C VAL A 187 5.46 -17.38 -5.73
N SER A 188 5.54 -18.37 -6.63
CA SER A 188 4.98 -19.70 -6.42
C SER A 188 5.61 -20.39 -5.20
N MET A 189 6.94 -20.34 -5.08
CA MET A 189 7.67 -20.91 -3.94
C MET A 189 7.21 -20.30 -2.61
N LEU A 190 7.19 -18.97 -2.49
CA LEU A 190 6.81 -18.28 -1.26
C LEU A 190 5.33 -18.52 -0.90
N ALA A 191 4.43 -18.37 -1.87
CA ALA A 191 3.01 -18.58 -1.65
C ALA A 191 2.71 -20.03 -1.25
N THR A 192 3.36 -21.01 -1.88
CA THR A 192 3.23 -22.43 -1.54
C THR A 192 3.67 -22.72 -0.11
N ARG A 193 4.86 -22.24 0.29
CA ARG A 193 5.40 -22.45 1.64
C ARG A 193 4.44 -21.92 2.71
N ILE A 194 4.00 -20.67 2.55
CA ILE A 194 3.09 -20.02 3.49
C ILE A 194 1.72 -20.72 3.53
N LEU A 195 1.13 -21.04 2.38
CA LEU A 195 -0.18 -21.69 2.32
C LEU A 195 -0.16 -23.09 2.94
N ASN A 196 0.91 -23.86 2.75
CA ASN A 196 1.04 -25.17 3.38
C ASN A 196 1.03 -25.04 4.90
N SER A 197 1.87 -24.16 5.46
CA SER A 197 1.92 -23.91 6.91
C SER A 197 0.55 -23.49 7.47
N LEU A 198 -0.15 -22.58 6.80
CA LEU A 198 -1.48 -22.14 7.22
C LEU A 198 -2.53 -23.23 7.10
N LEU A 199 -2.52 -24.04 6.03
CA LEU A 199 -3.48 -25.13 5.84
C LEU A 199 -3.27 -26.25 6.85
N ASP A 200 -2.03 -26.64 7.09
CA ASP A 200 -1.65 -27.67 8.07
C ASP A 200 -2.00 -27.25 9.50
N SER A 201 -1.93 -25.94 9.78
CA SER A 201 -2.29 -25.36 11.08
C SER A 201 -3.77 -24.96 11.21
N ASN A 202 -4.65 -25.41 10.30
CA ASN A 202 -6.06 -25.05 10.26
C ASN A 202 -6.29 -23.52 10.35
N TRP A 203 -5.52 -22.77 9.57
CA TRP A 203 -5.57 -21.31 9.50
C TRP A 203 -5.20 -20.57 10.79
N SER A 204 -4.52 -21.24 11.72
CA SER A 204 -3.85 -20.61 12.87
C SER A 204 -2.41 -20.25 12.50
N ILE A 205 -1.94 -19.08 12.92
CA ILE A 205 -0.53 -18.69 12.81
C ILE A 205 0.18 -19.30 14.02
N ARG A 206 1.04 -20.29 13.78
CA ARG A 206 1.75 -21.03 14.83
C ARG A 206 3.20 -20.56 14.91
N MET A 207 3.64 -20.14 16.09
CA MET A 207 5.03 -19.83 16.37
C MET A 207 5.86 -21.12 16.48
N PRO A 208 7.20 -21.06 16.37
CA PRO A 208 8.06 -22.25 16.47
C PRO A 208 7.94 -23.02 17.79
N ASP A 209 7.52 -22.36 18.87
CA ASP A 209 7.25 -22.98 20.17
C ASP A 209 5.86 -23.67 20.25
N GLY A 210 5.10 -23.67 19.16
CA GLY A 210 3.76 -24.24 19.04
C GLY A 210 2.61 -23.33 19.49
N SER A 211 2.91 -22.18 20.10
CA SER A 211 1.90 -21.20 20.49
C SER A 211 1.21 -20.60 19.26
N ALA A 212 -0.05 -20.18 19.41
CA ALA A 212 -0.76 -19.49 18.34
C ALA A 212 -0.71 -17.97 18.58
N SER A 213 -0.18 -17.21 17.62
CA SER A 213 -0.14 -15.74 17.70
C SER A 213 -1.41 -15.09 17.14
N SER A 214 -2.01 -15.68 16.10
CA SER A 214 -3.26 -15.19 15.50
C SER A 214 -3.99 -16.28 14.71
N THR A 215 -5.14 -15.94 14.12
CA THR A 215 -5.93 -16.91 13.33
C THR A 215 -6.80 -16.26 12.25
N PHE A 216 -6.86 -16.91 11.07
CA PHE A 216 -7.73 -16.57 9.96
C PHE A 216 -9.06 -17.34 9.98
N ILE A 217 -9.35 -18.17 10.99
CA ILE A 217 -10.55 -19.05 11.02
C ILE A 217 -11.85 -18.27 10.75
N HIS A 218 -11.98 -17.07 11.31
CA HIS A 218 -13.16 -16.20 11.17
C HIS A 218 -13.07 -15.20 10.00
N ARG A 219 -12.10 -15.39 9.08
CA ARG A 219 -11.82 -14.50 7.94
C ARG A 219 -11.88 -15.25 6.61
N PRO A 220 -13.07 -15.68 6.17
CA PRO A 220 -13.21 -16.34 4.87
C PRO A 220 -12.70 -15.48 3.71
N ASP A 221 -12.86 -14.16 3.81
CA ASP A 221 -12.32 -13.17 2.88
C ASP A 221 -10.79 -13.31 2.71
N GLN A 222 -10.06 -13.36 3.83
CA GLN A 222 -8.60 -13.42 3.84
C GLN A 222 -8.08 -14.82 3.44
N GLN A 223 -8.74 -15.89 3.91
CA GLN A 223 -8.38 -17.26 3.51
C GLN A 223 -8.51 -17.45 2.01
N LEU A 224 -9.64 -17.00 1.44
CA LEU A 224 -9.91 -17.12 0.01
C LEU A 224 -8.97 -16.22 -0.80
N ALA A 225 -8.64 -15.02 -0.32
CA ALA A 225 -7.68 -14.12 -0.96
C ALA A 225 -6.30 -14.78 -1.12
N MET A 226 -5.80 -15.45 -0.09
CA MET A 226 -4.49 -16.13 -0.15
C MET A 226 -4.54 -17.38 -1.04
N LEU A 227 -5.58 -18.21 -0.92
CA LEU A 227 -5.77 -19.38 -1.78
C LEU A 227 -5.99 -19.01 -3.25
N LYS A 228 -6.50 -17.80 -3.52
CA LYS A 228 -6.71 -17.29 -4.87
C LYS A 228 -5.39 -17.13 -5.63
N LEU A 229 -4.36 -16.63 -4.96
CA LEU A 229 -3.00 -16.62 -5.50
C LEU A 229 -2.49 -18.06 -5.67
N GLY A 230 -2.60 -18.87 -4.61
CA GLY A 230 -2.12 -20.26 -4.61
C GLY A 230 -2.63 -21.07 -5.79
N ARG A 231 -3.93 -21.02 -6.10
CA ARG A 231 -4.49 -21.76 -7.25
C ARG A 231 -4.01 -21.25 -8.61
N ARG A 232 -3.48 -20.04 -8.70
CA ARG A 232 -2.96 -19.46 -9.95
C ARG A 232 -1.50 -19.84 -10.16
N CYS A 233 -0.68 -19.73 -9.11
CA CYS A 233 0.75 -20.03 -9.20
C CYS A 233 1.06 -21.52 -9.07
N ASN A 234 0.23 -22.27 -8.33
CA ASN A 234 0.39 -23.71 -8.13
C ASN A 234 -1.00 -24.41 -8.12
N PRO A 235 -1.66 -24.51 -9.30
CA PRO A 235 -3.00 -25.08 -9.41
C PRO A 235 -3.05 -26.55 -8.98
N ALA A 236 -1.99 -27.33 -9.23
CA ALA A 236 -1.93 -28.75 -8.88
C ALA A 236 -2.17 -28.98 -7.38
N GLN A 237 -1.67 -28.07 -6.53
CA GLN A 237 -1.82 -28.16 -5.09
C GLN A 237 -3.07 -27.45 -4.56
N PHE A 238 -3.36 -26.24 -5.03
CA PHE A 238 -4.33 -25.36 -4.36
C PHE A 238 -5.67 -25.20 -5.08
N GLN A 239 -5.82 -25.66 -6.33
CA GLN A 239 -7.08 -25.52 -7.07
C GLN A 239 -8.26 -26.15 -6.32
N ARG A 240 -8.08 -27.38 -5.82
CA ARG A 240 -9.12 -28.10 -5.07
C ARG A 240 -9.45 -27.41 -3.74
N SER A 241 -8.42 -27.02 -2.99
CA SER A 241 -8.57 -26.32 -1.71
C SER A 241 -9.32 -25.01 -1.85
N TYR A 242 -8.99 -24.22 -2.89
CA TYR A 242 -9.74 -23.01 -3.21
C TYR A 242 -11.18 -23.30 -3.59
N GLN A 243 -11.43 -24.20 -4.55
CA GLN A 243 -12.80 -24.46 -5.04
C GLN A 243 -13.74 -24.94 -3.93
N LEU A 244 -13.30 -25.88 -3.10
CA LEU A 244 -14.11 -26.40 -1.98
C LEU A 244 -14.47 -25.28 -0.99
N ARG A 245 -13.49 -24.44 -0.64
CA ARG A 245 -13.70 -23.33 0.30
C ARG A 245 -14.52 -22.21 -0.33
N ALA A 246 -14.26 -21.83 -1.57
CA ALA A 246 -15.02 -20.78 -2.24
C ALA A 246 -16.49 -21.16 -2.39
N ASN A 247 -16.80 -22.41 -2.74
CA ASN A 247 -18.18 -22.89 -2.80
C ASN A 247 -18.89 -22.86 -1.44
N THR A 248 -18.17 -23.03 -0.34
CA THR A 248 -18.73 -23.07 1.02
C THR A 248 -18.79 -21.69 1.69
N PHE A 249 -17.76 -20.87 1.48
CA PHE A 249 -17.48 -19.67 2.26
C PHE A 249 -17.72 -18.36 1.49
N ALA A 250 -17.94 -18.38 0.17
CA ALA A 250 -18.09 -17.15 -0.60
C ALA A 250 -19.24 -16.27 -0.09
N THR A 251 -20.37 -16.86 0.32
CA THR A 251 -21.49 -16.12 0.93
C THR A 251 -21.15 -15.54 2.31
N GLY A 252 -20.18 -16.14 3.02
CA GLY A 252 -19.71 -15.68 4.32
C GLY A 252 -18.71 -14.51 4.27
N VAL A 253 -18.16 -14.18 3.10
CA VAL A 253 -17.18 -13.08 2.92
C VAL A 253 -17.75 -11.72 3.31
N MET A 254 -19.06 -11.51 3.19
CA MET A 254 -19.70 -10.25 3.58
C MET A 254 -19.73 -10.02 5.11
N ALA A 255 -19.81 -11.09 5.91
CA ALA A 255 -19.97 -10.99 7.36
C ALA A 255 -18.82 -10.24 8.08
N PRO A 256 -17.52 -10.56 7.88
CA PRO A 256 -16.45 -9.81 8.53
C PRO A 256 -16.45 -8.33 8.11
N ILE A 257 -16.76 -8.04 6.84
CA ILE A 257 -16.84 -6.65 6.35
C ILE A 257 -17.99 -5.90 7.02
N ALA A 258 -19.16 -6.51 7.14
CA ALA A 258 -20.30 -5.91 7.81
C ALA A 258 -20.01 -5.56 9.27
N VAL A 259 -19.18 -6.35 9.97
CA VAL A 259 -18.72 -6.04 11.33
C VAL A 259 -17.69 -4.91 11.32
N GLU A 260 -16.71 -4.95 10.40
CA GLU A 260 -15.66 -3.92 10.33
C GLU A 260 -16.22 -2.51 10.11
N ILE A 261 -17.24 -2.36 9.25
CA ILE A 261 -17.83 -1.06 8.92
C ILE A 261 -18.73 -0.49 10.03
N GLN A 262 -19.03 -1.23 11.10
CA GLN A 262 -19.79 -0.70 12.24
C GLN A 262 -19.01 0.38 12.99
N ASP A 263 -17.69 0.41 12.82
CA ASP A 263 -16.82 1.44 13.39
C ASP A 263 -15.90 1.96 12.29
N LEU A 264 -16.18 3.17 11.79
CA LEU A 264 -15.41 3.75 10.68
C LEU A 264 -14.10 4.43 11.12
N HIS A 265 -13.77 4.38 12.42
CA HIS A 265 -12.72 5.21 12.99
C HIS A 265 -11.64 4.38 13.70
N ASN A 266 -12.04 3.48 14.59
CA ASN A 266 -11.09 2.71 15.38
C ASN A 266 -10.48 1.57 14.57
N SER A 267 -9.19 1.31 14.80
CA SER A 267 -8.43 0.28 14.10
C SER A 267 -8.56 0.40 12.58
N TYR A 268 -8.47 1.64 12.06
CA TYR A 268 -8.72 1.96 10.65
C TYR A 268 -7.92 1.09 9.66
N PHE A 269 -6.74 0.60 10.06
CA PHE A 269 -5.93 -0.35 9.29
C PHE A 269 -6.73 -1.57 8.81
N LYS A 270 -7.81 -1.98 9.50
CA LYS A 270 -8.72 -3.05 9.04
C LYS A 270 -9.27 -2.80 7.64
N PHE A 271 -9.52 -1.53 7.27
CA PHE A 271 -9.97 -1.19 5.92
C PHE A 271 -8.85 -1.37 4.90
N ASN A 272 -7.60 -1.03 5.23
CA ASN A 272 -6.47 -1.33 4.35
C ASN A 272 -6.38 -2.85 4.09
N LEU A 273 -6.43 -3.67 5.15
CA LEU A 273 -6.39 -5.12 5.06
C LEU A 273 -7.53 -5.70 4.19
N SER A 274 -8.75 -5.19 4.36
CA SER A 274 -9.90 -5.64 3.57
C SER A 274 -9.78 -5.21 2.10
N HIS A 275 -9.28 -4.02 1.80
CA HIS A 275 -9.06 -3.59 0.42
C HIS A 275 -8.02 -4.48 -0.29
N ILE A 276 -6.88 -4.78 0.35
CA ILE A 276 -5.86 -5.64 -0.27
C ILE A 276 -6.31 -7.11 -0.39
N ALA A 277 -7.16 -7.60 0.53
CA ALA A 277 -7.79 -8.91 0.39
C ALA A 277 -8.74 -8.95 -0.83
N PHE A 278 -9.55 -7.90 -1.03
CA PHE A 278 -10.43 -7.81 -2.20
C PHE A 278 -9.69 -7.57 -3.51
N TYR A 279 -8.56 -6.85 -3.49
CA TYR A 279 -7.66 -6.79 -4.63
C TYR A 279 -7.28 -8.20 -5.09
N ASN A 280 -6.82 -9.06 -4.17
CA ASN A 280 -6.43 -10.44 -4.50
C ASN A 280 -7.61 -11.27 -5.04
N LEU A 281 -8.81 -11.10 -4.46
CA LEU A 281 -10.00 -11.85 -4.86
C LEU A 281 -10.54 -11.43 -6.24
N LEU A 282 -10.55 -10.13 -6.55
CA LEU A 282 -11.36 -9.58 -7.64
C LEU A 282 -10.58 -9.17 -8.89
N THR A 283 -9.26 -9.07 -8.83
CA THR A 283 -8.38 -8.75 -9.98
C THR A 283 -7.99 -9.98 -10.81
N SER A 284 -8.61 -11.13 -10.56
CA SER A 284 -8.47 -12.33 -11.39
C SER A 284 -9.80 -13.08 -11.54
N GLY A 285 -9.90 -13.92 -12.58
CA GLY A 285 -11.16 -14.55 -12.97
C GLY A 285 -11.70 -15.57 -11.96
N ASP A 286 -13.01 -15.58 -11.76
CA ASP A 286 -13.78 -16.57 -11.00
C ASP A 286 -15.05 -16.99 -11.75
N ASN A 287 -15.72 -18.03 -11.27
CA ASN A 287 -17.09 -18.26 -11.72
C ASN A 287 -17.98 -17.06 -11.32
N TRP A 288 -19.03 -16.83 -12.10
CA TRP A 288 -19.88 -15.64 -11.96
C TRP A 288 -20.53 -15.55 -10.57
N TRP A 289 -20.90 -16.69 -9.98
CA TRP A 289 -21.56 -16.76 -8.67
C TRP A 289 -20.63 -16.32 -7.54
N ILE A 290 -19.43 -16.89 -7.45
CA ILE A 290 -18.41 -16.54 -6.46
C ILE A 290 -18.04 -15.07 -6.60
N ARG A 291 -17.79 -14.62 -7.84
CA ARG A 291 -17.47 -13.21 -8.12
C ARG A 291 -18.57 -12.28 -7.62
N THR A 292 -19.85 -12.65 -7.79
CA THR A 292 -20.99 -11.86 -7.30
C THR A 292 -20.95 -11.67 -5.78
N GLN A 293 -20.62 -12.71 -5.02
CA GLN A 293 -20.50 -12.61 -3.56
C GLN A 293 -19.37 -11.67 -3.14
N TYR A 294 -18.19 -11.84 -3.74
CA TYR A 294 -17.03 -10.99 -3.46
C TYR A 294 -17.28 -9.53 -3.84
N THR A 295 -17.88 -9.28 -5.01
CA THR A 295 -18.23 -7.92 -5.44
C THR A 295 -19.26 -7.29 -4.51
N GLY A 296 -20.24 -8.04 -4.02
CA GLY A 296 -21.21 -7.54 -3.03
C GLY A 296 -20.53 -7.08 -1.74
N ALA A 297 -19.62 -7.89 -1.19
CA ALA A 297 -18.86 -7.54 0.01
C ALA A 297 -17.89 -6.36 -0.22
N PHE A 298 -17.22 -6.30 -1.38
CA PHE A 298 -16.36 -5.17 -1.73
C PHE A 298 -17.14 -3.86 -1.87
N ARG A 299 -18.35 -3.90 -2.46
CA ARG A 299 -19.24 -2.72 -2.53
C ARG A 299 -19.65 -2.22 -1.15
N LEU A 300 -19.91 -3.14 -0.20
CA LEU A 300 -20.20 -2.76 1.19
C LEU A 300 -19.01 -2.02 1.82
N LEU A 301 -17.80 -2.54 1.66
CA LEU A 301 -16.56 -1.90 2.11
C LEU A 301 -16.35 -0.52 1.47
N ARG A 302 -16.50 -0.42 0.15
CA ARG A 302 -16.32 0.84 -0.59
C ARG A 302 -17.37 1.86 -0.25
N ASN A 303 -18.64 1.48 -0.11
CA ASN A 303 -19.69 2.39 0.35
C ASN A 303 -19.42 2.98 1.75
N ALA A 304 -18.71 2.26 2.60
CA ALA A 304 -18.31 2.75 3.92
C ALA A 304 -17.06 3.65 3.88
N THR A 305 -16.28 3.64 2.79
CA THR A 305 -14.95 4.27 2.74
C THR A 305 -14.73 5.20 1.55
N TRP A 306 -15.72 5.37 0.65
CA TRP A 306 -15.55 6.12 -0.59
C TRP A 306 -15.30 7.62 -0.40
N GLN A 307 -15.77 8.20 0.73
CA GLN A 307 -15.55 9.61 1.07
C GLN A 307 -14.30 9.84 1.93
N HIS A 308 -13.49 8.81 2.19
CA HIS A 308 -12.35 8.92 3.11
C HIS A 308 -11.10 9.55 2.48
N ASP A 309 -11.17 10.04 1.24
CA ASP A 309 -10.06 10.63 0.49
C ASP A 309 -8.78 9.77 0.61
N ASN A 310 -8.85 8.57 0.03
CA ASN A 310 -7.80 7.57 0.10
C ASN A 310 -7.47 7.07 -1.33
N PRO A 311 -6.41 7.60 -1.98
CA PRO A 311 -6.10 7.27 -3.36
C PRO A 311 -5.69 5.80 -3.53
N PHE A 312 -5.17 5.15 -2.48
CA PHE A 312 -4.87 3.72 -2.54
C PHE A 312 -6.15 2.88 -2.63
N PHE A 313 -7.18 3.19 -1.85
CA PHE A 313 -8.47 2.50 -1.93
C PHE A 313 -9.16 2.76 -3.27
N ASP A 314 -9.06 3.98 -3.78
CA ASP A 314 -9.57 4.35 -5.11
C ASP A 314 -8.84 3.60 -6.24
N MET A 315 -7.51 3.41 -6.12
CA MET A 315 -6.76 2.63 -7.11
C MET A 315 -7.06 1.14 -7.04
N ILE A 316 -7.33 0.58 -5.86
CA ILE A 316 -7.84 -0.80 -5.73
C ILE A 316 -9.20 -0.94 -6.40
N GLU A 317 -10.10 0.03 -6.21
CA GLU A 317 -11.40 0.02 -6.87
C GLU A 317 -11.26 0.13 -8.39
N THR A 318 -10.33 0.96 -8.87
CA THR A 318 -10.00 1.07 -10.30
C THR A 318 -9.47 -0.25 -10.87
N ALA A 319 -8.59 -0.95 -10.15
CA ALA A 319 -8.10 -2.26 -10.55
C ALA A 319 -9.21 -3.33 -10.64
N ILE A 320 -10.29 -3.19 -9.86
CA ILE A 320 -11.40 -4.15 -9.80
C ILE A 320 -12.51 -3.83 -10.79
N GLN A 321 -12.85 -2.54 -10.93
CA GLN A 321 -14.04 -2.06 -11.64
C GLN A 321 -13.72 -1.30 -12.93
N GLY A 322 -12.45 -0.98 -13.18
CA GLY A 322 -12.02 -0.10 -14.28
C GLY A 322 -12.05 1.37 -13.90
N ASN A 323 -11.74 2.25 -14.84
CA ASN A 323 -11.68 3.69 -14.65
C ASN A 323 -13.04 4.32 -14.37
N ASP A 324 -13.05 5.39 -13.57
CA ASP A 324 -14.20 6.27 -13.38
C ASP A 324 -13.72 7.73 -13.37
N PRO A 325 -14.25 8.63 -14.23
CA PRO A 325 -13.70 9.98 -14.36
C PRO A 325 -13.63 10.79 -13.06
N GLY A 326 -14.61 10.60 -12.16
CA GLY A 326 -14.66 11.28 -10.86
C GLY A 326 -13.63 10.74 -9.89
N ARG A 327 -13.49 9.42 -9.81
CA ARG A 327 -12.44 8.75 -9.04
C ARG A 327 -11.04 9.07 -9.57
N ASP A 328 -10.85 9.04 -10.89
CA ASP A 328 -9.58 9.30 -11.56
C ASP A 328 -9.11 10.75 -11.32
N ALA A 329 -10.04 11.72 -11.35
CA ALA A 329 -9.74 13.10 -10.98
C ALA A 329 -9.38 13.24 -9.50
N ARG A 330 -10.09 12.52 -8.61
CA ARG A 330 -9.79 12.53 -7.17
C ARG A 330 -8.41 11.92 -6.88
N VAL A 331 -8.05 10.80 -7.51
CA VAL A 331 -6.72 10.17 -7.36
C VAL A 331 -5.61 11.15 -7.72
N ARG A 332 -5.71 11.83 -8.87
CA ARG A 332 -4.71 12.83 -9.30
C ARG A 332 -4.53 13.93 -8.25
N ARG A 333 -5.64 14.52 -7.79
CA ARG A 333 -5.63 15.56 -6.75
C ARG A 333 -4.99 15.05 -5.45
N LEU A 334 -5.40 13.89 -4.94
CA LEU A 334 -4.93 13.38 -3.65
C LEU A 334 -3.44 12.97 -3.68
N LEU A 335 -2.93 12.53 -4.83
CA LEU A 335 -1.51 12.28 -5.01
C LEU A 335 -0.72 13.59 -5.06
N ASP A 336 -1.23 14.64 -5.71
CA ASP A 336 -0.60 15.96 -5.69
C ASP A 336 -0.62 16.56 -4.27
N ASP A 337 -1.71 16.39 -3.52
CA ASP A 337 -1.81 16.78 -2.11
C ASP A 337 -0.78 16.05 -1.24
N TYR A 338 -0.54 14.75 -1.49
CA TYR A 338 0.44 13.98 -0.73
C TYR A 338 1.85 14.54 -0.86
N LEU A 339 2.23 15.05 -2.04
CA LEU A 339 3.57 15.61 -2.27
C LEU A 339 3.87 16.88 -1.46
N ASN A 340 2.84 17.53 -0.90
CA ASN A 340 2.98 18.70 -0.05
C ASN A 340 3.14 18.35 1.44
N ARG A 341 3.17 17.06 1.79
CA ARG A 341 3.30 16.58 3.17
C ARG A 341 4.76 16.47 3.61
N PRO A 342 5.07 16.61 4.91
CA PRO A 342 6.39 16.26 5.42
C PRO A 342 6.66 14.76 5.30
N ARG A 343 7.90 14.40 4.95
CA ARG A 343 8.39 13.00 4.97
C ARG A 343 8.70 12.49 6.37
N ARG A 344 8.91 13.42 7.31
CA ARG A 344 9.22 13.16 8.70
C ARG A 344 7.96 13.07 9.53
N ASP A 345 8.02 12.31 10.61
CA ASP A 345 6.94 12.16 11.57
C ASP A 345 6.78 13.36 12.51
N VAL A 346 6.73 14.57 11.96
CA VAL A 346 6.61 15.81 12.75
C VAL A 346 5.31 15.82 13.54
N TRP A 347 5.39 16.14 14.84
CA TRP A 347 4.22 16.34 15.69
C TRP A 347 3.23 17.32 15.04
N THR A 348 1.98 16.90 14.95
CA THR A 348 0.89 17.68 14.36
C THR A 348 -0.29 17.70 15.32
N ASP A 349 -0.88 18.87 15.55
CA ASP A 349 -2.09 19.05 16.35
C ASP A 349 -3.09 19.97 15.62
N LEU A 350 -4.16 19.35 15.13
CA LEU A 350 -5.19 19.98 14.31
C LEU A 350 -6.45 20.34 15.11
N ARG A 351 -6.49 20.08 16.43
CA ARG A 351 -7.63 20.44 17.29
C ARG A 351 -7.97 21.94 17.26
N PRO A 352 -7.02 22.88 17.06
CA PRO A 352 -7.35 24.29 16.87
C PRO A 352 -8.06 24.61 15.55
N VAL A 353 -7.99 23.71 14.56
CA VAL A 353 -8.51 23.91 13.20
C VAL A 353 -9.84 23.17 12.99
N TYR A 354 -9.96 21.95 13.50
CA TYR A 354 -11.13 21.10 13.32
C TYR A 354 -11.78 20.72 14.64
N PRO A 355 -13.12 20.74 14.73
CA PRO A 355 -13.83 20.28 15.91
C PRO A 355 -13.70 18.77 16.09
N SER A 356 -13.57 18.33 17.35
CA SER A 356 -13.65 16.92 17.70
C SER A 356 -15.10 16.42 17.78
N CYS A 357 -15.33 15.15 17.44
CA CYS A 357 -16.65 14.52 17.37
C CYS A 357 -16.71 13.19 18.14
N ASP A 358 -17.93 12.72 18.41
CA ASP A 358 -18.23 11.43 19.05
C ASP A 358 -17.57 11.20 20.42
N GLY A 359 -17.25 12.27 21.14
CA GLY A 359 -16.59 12.21 22.45
C GLY A 359 -15.11 11.79 22.38
N ASP A 360 -14.51 11.77 21.20
CA ASP A 360 -13.11 11.41 20.96
C ASP A 360 -12.30 12.65 20.58
N GLU A 361 -11.39 13.09 21.46
CA GLU A 361 -10.59 14.30 21.25
C GLU A 361 -9.61 14.21 20.09
N ASN A 362 -9.33 12.99 19.59
CA ASN A 362 -8.45 12.76 18.45
C ASN A 362 -9.23 12.45 17.16
N ARG A 363 -10.54 12.78 17.12
CA ARG A 363 -11.41 12.51 15.99
C ARG A 363 -12.10 13.75 15.48
N SER A 364 -11.76 14.17 14.28
CA SER A 364 -12.44 15.22 13.54
C SER A 364 -13.85 14.81 13.15
N CYS A 365 -14.76 15.77 13.12
CA CYS A 365 -16.10 15.60 12.54
C CYS A 365 -16.10 15.43 11.02
N THR A 366 -15.01 15.82 10.35
CA THR A 366 -14.86 15.76 8.90
C THR A 366 -13.54 15.09 8.53
N VAL A 367 -13.47 14.56 7.31
CA VAL A 367 -12.20 14.06 6.78
C VAL A 367 -11.20 15.21 6.71
N VAL A 368 -10.03 15.00 7.32
CA VAL A 368 -8.91 15.93 7.28
C VAL A 368 -8.28 15.89 5.86
N PRO A 369 -8.07 17.05 5.22
CA PRO A 369 -7.40 17.14 3.92
C PRO A 369 -6.04 16.42 3.93
N VAL A 370 -5.70 15.75 2.81
CA VAL A 370 -4.48 14.92 2.74
C VAL A 370 -3.23 15.73 3.07
N VAL A 371 -3.13 17.01 2.69
CA VAL A 371 -1.96 17.86 3.01
C VAL A 371 -1.75 17.99 4.53
N GLU A 372 -2.82 18.01 5.31
CA GLU A 372 -2.79 18.32 6.75
C GLU A 372 -2.76 17.09 7.66
N ARG A 373 -3.09 15.89 7.14
CA ARG A 373 -3.19 14.68 7.97
C ARG A 373 -1.91 14.44 8.79
N VAL A 374 -2.08 13.88 9.97
CA VAL A 374 -0.95 13.53 10.86
C VAL A 374 0.05 12.61 10.13
N PRO A 375 1.37 12.92 10.13
CA PRO A 375 2.41 12.04 9.60
C PRO A 375 2.46 10.67 10.28
N THR A 376 2.81 9.63 9.54
CA THR A 376 2.77 8.23 10.01
C THR A 376 3.60 7.31 9.10
N ASP A 377 3.63 6.01 9.42
CA ASP A 377 4.32 4.95 8.66
C ASP A 377 3.74 4.74 7.25
N PHE A 378 2.43 4.46 7.18
CA PHE A 378 1.66 4.37 5.94
C PHE A 378 0.31 5.07 6.14
N LEU A 379 0.19 6.28 5.61
CA LEU A 379 -0.96 7.17 5.67
C LEU A 379 -2.29 6.49 5.36
N TRP A 380 -2.34 5.60 4.36
CA TRP A 380 -3.59 5.01 3.90
C TRP A 380 -4.14 3.91 4.79
N GLN A 381 -3.44 3.55 5.88
CA GLN A 381 -3.98 2.72 6.96
C GLN A 381 -4.48 3.53 8.17
N ARG A 382 -4.22 4.84 8.21
CA ARG A 382 -4.59 5.70 9.34
C ARG A 382 -5.95 6.34 9.11
N SER A 383 -6.64 6.62 10.22
CA SER A 383 -7.94 7.26 10.18
C SER A 383 -7.80 8.65 9.54
N PRO A 384 -8.58 8.97 8.49
CA PRO A 384 -8.56 10.28 7.86
C PRO A 384 -9.19 11.36 8.77
N PHE A 385 -9.70 10.97 9.94
CA PHE A 385 -10.27 11.86 10.94
C PHE A 385 -9.30 12.15 12.09
N GLN A 386 -8.08 11.60 12.09
CA GLN A 386 -7.12 11.79 13.17
C GLN A 386 -6.69 13.27 13.28
N LEU A 387 -6.80 13.85 14.48
CA LEU A 387 -6.51 15.27 14.73
C LEU A 387 -5.08 15.53 15.20
N TRP A 388 -4.46 14.60 15.90
CA TRP A 388 -3.12 14.79 16.44
C TRP A 388 -2.31 13.50 16.53
N GLY A 389 -0.99 13.65 16.51
CA GLY A 389 -0.01 12.57 16.58
C GLY A 389 1.30 12.98 15.90
N GLY A 390 2.03 12.00 15.39
CA GLY A 390 3.44 12.20 15.03
C GLY A 390 4.33 12.15 16.28
N LEU A 391 5.62 12.37 16.09
CA LEU A 391 6.65 12.34 17.12
C LEU A 391 7.60 13.54 16.91
N TYR A 392 8.90 13.28 16.95
CA TYR A 392 9.92 14.32 17.00
C TYR A 392 10.39 14.79 15.62
N GLY A 393 9.83 14.25 14.53
CA GLY A 393 10.26 14.56 13.17
C GLY A 393 11.57 13.87 12.78
N THR A 394 11.98 12.82 13.49
CA THR A 394 13.24 12.10 13.24
C THR A 394 13.04 10.81 12.46
N ILE A 395 11.81 10.30 12.35
CA ILE A 395 11.52 9.06 11.63
C ILE A 395 11.02 9.43 10.23
N GLU A 396 11.65 8.85 9.20
CA GLU A 396 11.15 8.97 7.82
C GLU A 396 10.17 7.85 7.52
N SER A 397 9.07 8.15 6.82
CA SER A 397 8.26 7.10 6.20
C SER A 397 8.82 6.72 4.82
N ALA A 398 8.57 5.48 4.39
CA ALA A 398 9.09 4.96 3.13
C ALA A 398 8.55 5.69 1.89
N GLY A 399 7.42 6.39 1.97
CA GLY A 399 6.78 7.03 0.81
C GLY A 399 6.11 6.05 -0.15
N ILE A 400 5.92 4.78 0.27
CA ILE A 400 5.13 3.77 -0.44
C ILE A 400 3.69 4.24 -0.64
N ASP A 401 3.20 5.09 0.27
CA ASP A 401 1.93 5.81 0.16
C ASP A 401 1.76 6.57 -1.15
N TYR A 402 2.85 7.07 -1.72
CA TYR A 402 2.81 7.75 -3.00
C TYR A 402 3.13 6.77 -4.12
N THR A 403 4.26 6.07 -4.03
CA THR A 403 4.80 5.29 -5.16
C THR A 403 3.85 4.17 -5.58
N LEU A 404 3.25 3.45 -4.64
CA LEU A 404 2.31 2.37 -4.95
C LEU A 404 1.07 2.86 -5.71
N PRO A 405 0.21 3.75 -5.16
CA PRO A 405 -0.96 4.23 -5.90
C PRO A 405 -0.58 5.03 -7.15
N TYR A 406 0.57 5.70 -7.19
CA TYR A 406 1.06 6.36 -8.40
C TYR A 406 1.31 5.35 -9.53
N TRP A 407 2.07 4.28 -9.27
CA TRP A 407 2.37 3.28 -10.30
C TRP A 407 1.12 2.49 -10.70
N MET A 408 0.19 2.25 -9.77
CA MET A 408 -1.15 1.73 -10.11
C MET A 408 -1.89 2.69 -11.05
N ALA A 409 -1.89 4.00 -10.75
CA ALA A 409 -2.56 5.02 -11.54
C ALA A 409 -1.98 5.12 -12.96
N ARG A 410 -0.66 4.98 -13.09
CA ARG A 410 0.04 4.90 -14.38
C ARG A 410 -0.39 3.69 -15.19
N PHE A 411 -0.42 2.51 -14.57
CA PHE A 411 -0.83 1.27 -15.24
C PHE A 411 -2.28 1.31 -15.73
N HIS A 412 -3.18 1.88 -14.93
CA HIS A 412 -4.60 2.01 -15.28
C HIS A 412 -4.92 3.25 -16.13
N GLY A 413 -3.91 4.01 -16.59
CA GLY A 413 -4.12 5.20 -17.43
C GLY A 413 -4.85 6.35 -16.73
N VAL A 414 -4.86 6.37 -15.40
CA VAL A 414 -5.38 7.48 -14.58
C VAL A 414 -4.42 8.68 -14.62
N ILE A 415 -3.12 8.38 -14.69
CA ILE A 415 -2.03 9.36 -14.86
C ILE A 415 -1.26 9.00 -16.13
N ALA A 416 -0.95 10.00 -16.95
CA ALA A 416 -0.14 9.84 -18.15
C ALA A 416 1.37 9.81 -17.80
N PRO A 417 2.23 9.23 -18.67
CA PRO A 417 3.68 9.44 -18.56
C PRO A 417 4.03 10.93 -18.63
N ASP A 418 5.13 11.30 -17.98
CA ASP A 418 5.69 12.65 -18.13
C ASP A 418 6.10 12.87 -19.61
N PRO A 419 5.94 14.09 -20.16
CA PRO A 419 6.41 14.37 -21.51
C PRO A 419 7.93 14.15 -21.61
N PRO A 420 8.45 13.72 -22.78
CA PRO A 420 9.88 13.56 -22.97
C PRO A 420 10.59 14.88 -22.67
N THR A 421 11.67 14.85 -21.89
CA THR A 421 12.54 16.02 -21.74
C THR A 421 13.23 16.28 -23.09
N GLU A 422 13.28 17.56 -23.52
CA GLU A 422 13.82 17.98 -24.82
C GLU A 422 15.30 17.58 -25.06
N ASP A 423 15.99 17.05 -24.04
CA ASP A 423 17.41 16.66 -24.06
C ASP A 423 17.68 15.14 -24.18
N SER A 424 16.68 14.32 -24.54
CA SER A 424 16.92 12.88 -24.77
C SER A 424 17.49 12.64 -26.18
N PRO A 425 18.74 12.16 -26.35
CA PRO A 425 19.27 11.82 -27.66
C PRO A 425 18.47 10.65 -28.26
N GLN A 426 18.08 10.80 -29.53
CA GLN A 426 17.40 9.77 -30.33
C GLN A 426 18.24 8.50 -30.51
#